data_AF-A0A9E5RZP3-F1
#
_entry.id   AF-A0A9E5RZP3-F1
#
_cell.length_a   1.000
_cell.length_b   1.000
_cell.length_c   1.000
_cell.angle_alpha   90.00
_cell.angle_beta   90.00
_cell.angle_gamma   90.00
#
_symmetry.space_group_name_H-M   'P 1'
#
loop_
_entity.id
_entity.type
_entity.pdbx_description
1 polymer ?
#
loop_
_entity_poly.entity_id
_entity_poly.type
_entity_poly.pdbx_seq_one_letter_code
_entity_poly.pdbx_strand_id
1 'polypeptide(L)'
;MQQQLSPRPHLMEALDEVKRSNQCNMFNRACVILAMHNLGYIEEADWLAANIDSYLDILIMEYQQWMHDNEPESLAQQLARETGLKVIVD
;
A
#
# COMPACT_ATOMS: atom_id res chain seq x y z
N MET A 1 3.02 -10.84 26.61
CA MET A 1 3.78 -11.36 25.44
C MET A 1 3.73 -10.29 24.37
N GLN A 2 4.81 -9.51 24.21
CA GLN A 2 4.89 -8.50 23.17
C GLN A 2 5.23 -9.22 21.87
N GLN A 3 4.24 -9.35 20.98
CA GLN A 3 4.51 -9.85 19.63
C GLN A 3 5.33 -8.78 18.92
N GLN A 4 6.59 -9.10 18.63
CA GLN A 4 7.43 -8.33 17.73
C GLN A 4 6.70 -8.23 16.39
N LEU A 5 6.21 -7.04 16.07
CA LEU A 5 5.81 -6.67 14.72
C LEU A 5 7.07 -6.74 13.86
N SER A 6 7.35 -7.89 13.28
CA SER A 6 8.29 -7.99 12.17
C SER A 6 7.87 -6.94 11.14
N PRO A 7 8.77 -6.03 10.71
CA PRO A 7 8.44 -5.10 9.63
C PRO A 7 8.07 -5.97 8.43
N ARG A 8 6.79 -5.94 8.02
CA ARG A 8 6.32 -6.77 6.91
C ARG A 8 6.72 -6.09 5.62
N PRO A 9 7.73 -6.61 4.92
CA PRO A 9 8.39 -5.85 3.87
C PRO A 9 7.51 -5.70 2.62
N HIS A 10 6.36 -6.37 2.55
CA HIS A 10 5.54 -6.44 1.33
C HIS A 10 4.03 -6.16 1.55
N LEU A 11 3.60 -5.84 2.78
CA LEU A 11 2.17 -5.62 3.04
C LEU A 11 1.65 -4.39 2.28
N MET A 12 2.42 -3.32 2.23
CA MET A 12 1.98 -2.09 1.57
C MET A 12 2.00 -2.24 0.04
N GLU A 13 3.00 -2.93 -0.49
CA GLU A 13 3.10 -3.29 -1.90
C GLU A 13 1.92 -4.16 -2.33
N ALA A 14 1.56 -5.18 -1.54
CA ALA A 14 0.43 -6.04 -1.80
C ALA A 14 -0.89 -5.27 -1.78
N LEU A 15 -1.09 -4.39 -0.79
CA LEU A 15 -2.27 -3.50 -0.74
C LEU A 15 -2.33 -2.55 -1.94
N ASP A 16 -1.19 -2.05 -2.39
CA ASP A 16 -1.10 -1.19 -3.57
C ASP A 16 -1.41 -1.93 -4.87
N GLU A 17 -0.93 -3.17 -5.02
CA GLU A 17 -1.26 -4.00 -6.17
C GLU A 17 -2.74 -4.37 -6.20
N VAL A 18 -3.33 -4.70 -5.04
CA VAL A 18 -4.78 -4.91 -4.92
C VAL A 18 -5.54 -3.65 -5.32
N LYS A 19 -5.15 -2.46 -4.83
CA LYS A 19 -5.77 -1.19 -5.22
C LYS A 19 -5.66 -0.97 -6.73
N ARG A 20 -4.48 -1.17 -7.33
CA ARG A 20 -4.24 -1.01 -8.77
C ARG A 20 -4.99 -2.03 -9.62
N SER A 21 -5.25 -3.22 -9.10
CA SER A 21 -6.03 -4.24 -9.81
C SER A 21 -7.48 -3.83 -10.07
N ASN A 22 -8.01 -2.86 -9.30
CA ASN A 22 -9.41 -2.43 -9.31
C ASN A 22 -10.43 -3.57 -9.16
N GLN A 23 -10.02 -4.74 -8.67
CA GLN A 23 -10.89 -5.90 -8.50
C GLN A 23 -11.80 -5.77 -7.27
N CYS A 24 -11.43 -4.91 -6.32
CA CYS A 24 -12.15 -4.75 -5.08
C CYS A 24 -12.06 -3.33 -4.50
N ASN A 25 -13.11 -2.93 -3.79
CA ASN A 25 -13.07 -1.75 -2.95
C ASN A 25 -12.16 -2.03 -1.73
N MET A 26 -11.15 -1.20 -1.49
CA MET A 26 -10.21 -1.35 -0.38
C MET A 26 -10.89 -1.38 1.00
N PHE A 27 -12.06 -0.77 1.19
CA PHE A 27 -12.81 -0.85 2.45
C PHE A 27 -13.50 -2.21 2.64
N ASN A 28 -13.65 -3.02 1.57
CA ASN A 28 -14.17 -4.37 1.67
C ASN A 28 -13.01 -5.36 1.98
N ARG A 29 -12.72 -5.50 3.28
CA ARG A 29 -11.64 -6.36 3.80
C ARG A 29 -11.65 -7.79 3.26
N ALA A 30 -12.81 -8.42 3.16
CA ALA A 30 -12.91 -9.82 2.72
C ALA A 30 -12.50 -9.92 1.25
N CYS A 31 -12.88 -8.92 0.46
CA CYS A 31 -12.49 -8.84 -0.93
C CYS A 31 -10.99 -8.57 -1.11
N VAL A 32 -10.40 -7.73 -0.26
CA VAL A 32 -8.96 -7.45 -0.28
C VAL A 32 -8.14 -8.69 0.08
N ILE A 33 -8.50 -9.41 1.15
CA ILE A 33 -7.81 -10.66 1.54
C ILE A 33 -7.87 -11.68 0.39
N LEU A 34 -9.03 -11.85 -0.24
CA LEU A 34 -9.17 -12.75 -1.40
C LEU A 34 -8.36 -12.28 -2.61
N ALA A 35 -8.33 -10.97 -2.89
CA ALA A 35 -7.53 -10.41 -3.98
C ALA A 35 -6.04 -10.62 -3.72
N MET A 36 -5.56 -10.41 -2.49
CA MET A 36 -4.17 -10.70 -2.10
C MET A 36 -3.83 -12.18 -2.29
N HIS A 37 -4.72 -13.10 -1.91
CA HIS A 37 -4.54 -14.54 -2.18
C HIS A 37 -4.40 -14.82 -3.68
N ASN A 38 -5.29 -14.26 -4.50
CA ASN A 38 -5.27 -14.48 -5.95
C ASN A 38 -4.02 -13.90 -6.63
N LEU A 39 -3.43 -12.85 -6.05
CA LEU A 39 -2.19 -12.23 -6.52
C LEU A 39 -0.93 -12.95 -6.00
N GLY A 40 -1.08 -13.94 -5.12
CA GLY A 40 0.03 -14.73 -4.56
C GLY A 40 0.61 -14.21 -3.25
N TYR A 41 0.03 -13.15 -2.66
CA TYR A 41 0.40 -12.60 -1.35
C TYR A 41 -0.25 -13.38 -0.21
N ILE A 42 0.03 -14.70 -0.15
CA ILE A 42 -0.65 -15.62 0.77
C ILE A 42 -0.34 -15.27 2.24
N GLU A 43 0.94 -15.02 2.56
CA GLU A 43 1.36 -14.73 3.94
C GLU A 43 0.81 -13.38 4.44
N GLU A 44 0.82 -12.35 3.60
CA GLU A 44 0.30 -11.03 3.94
C GLU A 44 -1.22 -11.06 4.12
N ALA A 45 -1.93 -11.80 3.26
CA ALA A 45 -3.37 -11.97 3.36
C ALA A 45 -3.79 -12.76 4.60
N ASP A 46 -3.09 -13.85 4.91
CA ASP A 46 -3.35 -14.66 6.11
C ASP A 46 -3.08 -13.84 7.37
N TRP A 47 -2.01 -13.04 7.36
CA TRP A 47 -1.73 -12.12 8.43
C TRP A 47 -2.83 -11.06 8.58
N LEU A 48 -3.30 -10.47 7.47
CA LEU A 48 -4.35 -9.47 7.47
C LEU A 48 -5.67 -10.06 7.99
N ALA A 49 -5.97 -11.31 7.63
CA ALA A 49 -7.12 -12.05 8.14
C ALA A 49 -7.02 -12.29 9.66
N ALA A 50 -5.83 -12.56 10.18
CA ALA A 50 -5.59 -12.74 11.61
C ALA A 50 -5.59 -11.42 12.41
N ASN A 51 -5.44 -10.26 11.75
CA ASN A 51 -5.35 -8.93 12.37
C ASN A 51 -6.46 -8.01 11.89
N ILE A 52 -7.66 -8.58 11.76
CA ILE A 52 -8.82 -7.94 11.14
C ILE A 52 -9.27 -6.65 11.84
N ASP A 53 -9.08 -6.57 13.15
CA ASP A 53 -9.48 -5.42 13.95
C ASP A 53 -8.61 -4.19 13.65
N SER A 54 -7.38 -4.39 13.18
CA SER A 54 -6.44 -3.33 12.81
C SER A 54 -6.54 -2.92 11.34
N TYR A 55 -7.40 -3.56 10.55
CA TYR A 55 -7.43 -3.36 9.10
C TYR A 55 -7.64 -1.91 8.67
N LEU A 56 -8.58 -1.21 9.32
CA LEU A 56 -8.85 0.20 9.00
C LEU A 56 -7.70 1.10 9.39
N ASP A 57 -7.06 0.85 10.54
CA ASP A 57 -5.90 1.63 11.00
C ASP A 57 -4.72 1.45 10.04
N ILE A 58 -4.49 0.24 9.56
CA ILE A 58 -3.47 -0.06 8.55
C ILE A 58 -3.77 0.71 7.26
N LEU A 59 -5.01 0.67 6.77
CA LEU A 59 -5.38 1.39 5.55
C LEU A 59 -5.27 2.91 5.68
N ILE A 60 -5.70 3.47 6.81
CA ILE A 60 -5.82 4.92 6.99
C ILE A 60 -4.48 5.53 7.40
N MET A 61 -3.73 4.89 8.30
CA MET A 61 -2.50 5.46 8.83
C MET A 61 -1.27 4.95 8.08
N GLU A 62 -1.09 3.62 8.01
CA GLU A 62 0.15 3.04 7.49
C GLU A 62 0.22 3.11 5.96
N TYR A 63 -0.85 2.67 5.28
CA TYR A 63 -0.89 2.60 3.82
C TYR A 63 -0.96 3.99 3.18
N GLN A 64 -1.73 4.93 3.74
CA GLN A 64 -1.74 6.31 3.23
C GLN A 64 -0.36 6.98 3.38
N GLN A 65 0.30 6.78 4.52
CA GLN A 65 1.65 7.31 4.72
C GLN A 65 2.65 6.67 3.75
N TRP A 66 2.62 5.35 3.60
CA TRP A 66 3.48 4.65 2.64
C TRP A 66 3.27 5.13 1.21
N MET A 67 2.02 5.36 0.79
CA MET A 67 1.74 5.91 -0.54
C MET A 67 2.31 7.31 -0.73
N HIS A 68 2.28 8.16 0.29
CA HIS A 68 2.88 9.48 0.22
C HIS A 68 4.41 9.40 0.10
N ASP A 69 5.03 8.50 0.87
CA ASP A 69 6.49 8.33 0.89
C ASP A 69 7.02 7.63 -0.38
N ASN A 70 6.17 6.85 -1.06
CA ASN A 70 6.48 6.10 -2.27
C ASN A 70 5.73 6.62 -3.50
N GLU A 71 5.19 7.84 -3.44
CA GLU A 71 4.46 8.42 -4.57
C GLU A 71 5.41 8.52 -5.76
N PRO A 72 5.06 7.93 -6.93
CA PRO A 72 5.92 8.00 -8.09
C PRO A 72 6.13 9.47 -8.45
N GLU A 73 7.39 9.83 -8.66
CA GLU A 73 7.79 11.18 -9.07
C GLU A 73 6.92 11.63 -10.25
N SER A 74 6.27 12.78 -10.11
CA SER A 74 5.40 13.33 -11.15
C SER A 74 6.18 13.59 -12.43
N LEU A 75 5.50 13.56 -13.59
CA LEU A 75 6.12 13.89 -14.87
C LEU A 75 6.80 15.27 -14.85
N ALA A 76 6.22 16.24 -14.13
CA ALA A 76 6.82 17.57 -13.98
C ALA A 76 8.16 17.53 -13.22
N GLN A 77 8.24 16.73 -12.16
CA GLN A 77 9.48 16.51 -11.40
C GLN A 77 10.53 15.75 -12.21
N GLN A 78 10.11 14.70 -12.94
CA GLN A 78 11.00 13.97 -13.86
C GLN A 78 11.60 14.91 -14.92
N LEU A 79 10.76 15.69 -15.59
CA LEU A 79 11.19 16.66 -16.60
C LEU A 79 12.09 17.73 -16.02
N ALA A 80 11.78 18.25 -14.83
CA ALA A 80 12.61 19.22 -14.13
C ALA A 80 14.02 18.68 -13.87
N ARG A 81 14.13 17.43 -13.40
CA ARG A 81 15.42 16.75 -13.22
C ARG A 81 16.20 16.61 -14.53
N GLU A 82 15.54 16.19 -15.61
CA GLU A 82 16.20 15.95 -16.90
C GLU A 82 16.64 17.24 -17.61
N THR A 83 15.90 18.34 -17.41
CA THR A 83 16.13 19.61 -18.09
C THR A 83 16.88 20.64 -17.25
N GLY A 84 17.12 20.35 -15.96
CA GLY A 84 17.67 21.30 -15.00
C GLY A 84 16.70 22.42 -14.61
N LEU A 85 15.42 22.29 -14.96
CA LEU A 85 14.36 23.20 -14.53
C LEU A 85 13.97 22.93 -13.06
N LYS A 86 13.35 23.90 -12.40
CA LYS A 86 12.80 23.73 -11.05
C LYS A 86 11.28 23.59 -11.13
N VAL A 87 10.71 22.59 -10.46
CA VAL A 87 9.26 22.54 -10.23
C VAL A 87 8.91 23.57 -9.17
N ILE A 88 7.97 24.46 -9.50
CA ILE A 88 7.32 25.32 -8.53
C ILE A 88 6.07 24.58 -8.08
N VAL A 89 6.00 24.24 -6.79
CA VAL A 89 4.83 23.66 -6.15
C VAL A 89 4.24 24.77 -5.29
N ASP A 90 2.98 25.12 -5.55
CA ASP A 90 2.25 26.19 -4.84
C ASP A 90 1.97 25.84 -3.37
#